data_AF-A0A520I944-F1
#
_entry.id   AF-A0A520I944-F1
#
_cell.length_a   1.000
_cell.length_b   1.000
_cell.length_c   1.000
_cell.angle_alpha   90.00
_cell.angle_beta   90.00
_cell.angle_gamma   90.00
#
_symmetry.space_group_name_H-M   'P 1'
#
loop_
_entity.id
_entity.type
_entity.pdbx_description
1 polymer ?
#
loop_
_entity_poly.entity_id
_entity_poly.type
_entity_poly.pdbx_seq_one_letter_code
_entity_poly.pdbx_strand_id
1 'polypeptide(L)' 'PLYIYVKKAHLTAIPGLRNLLKLYAANWGATGPLVKRGLIASPAGVQARSAAIIANETVLDPAVLS' A
#
# COMPACT_ATOMS: atom_id res chain seq x y z
N PRO A 1 -4.57 12.16 -2.05
CA PRO A 1 -3.87 10.85 -2.05
C PRO A 1 -4.86 9.69 -2.07
N LEU A 2 -4.57 8.62 -2.82
CA LEU A 2 -5.35 7.39 -2.80
C LEU A 2 -4.93 6.55 -1.60
N TYR A 3 -5.89 6.06 -0.81
CA TYR A 3 -5.65 5.19 0.34
C TYR A 3 -6.30 3.82 0.13
N ILE A 4 -5.61 2.76 0.54
CA ILE A 4 -6.13 1.39 0.57
C ILE A 4 -6.20 0.96 2.04
N TYR A 5 -7.40 0.76 2.56
CA TYR A 5 -7.61 0.29 3.93
C TYR A 5 -7.74 -1.23 3.96
N VAL A 6 -6.94 -1.89 4.78
CA VAL A 6 -6.94 -3.34 4.93
C VAL A 6 -7.00 -3.70 6.40
N LYS A 7 -7.96 -4.55 6.78
CA LYS A 7 -8.00 -5.14 8.12
C LYS A 7 -6.88 -6.17 8.23
N LYS A 8 -6.04 -6.10 9.27
CA LYS A 8 -4.93 -7.04 9.48
C LYS A 8 -5.39 -8.50 9.50
N ALA A 9 -6.53 -8.79 10.12
CA ALA A 9 -7.13 -10.12 10.13
C ALA A 9 -7.38 -10.70 8.72
N HIS A 10 -7.67 -9.84 7.73
CA HIS A 10 -7.94 -10.26 6.35
C HIS A 10 -6.67 -10.69 5.60
N LEU A 11 -5.48 -10.28 6.04
CA LEU A 11 -4.23 -10.71 5.41
C LEU A 11 -4.03 -12.22 5.51
N THR A 12 -4.57 -12.84 6.57
CA THR A 12 -4.56 -14.30 6.77
C THR A 12 -5.83 -14.95 6.21
N ALA A 13 -6.99 -14.33 6.39
CA ALA A 13 -8.27 -14.93 5.99
C ALA A 13 -8.54 -14.90 4.47
N ILE A 14 -7.97 -13.94 3.73
CA ILE A 14 -8.21 -13.79 2.29
C ILE A 14 -6.97 -14.27 1.51
N PRO A 15 -7.07 -15.40 0.79
CA PRO A 15 -5.98 -15.87 -0.07
C PRO A 15 -5.55 -14.80 -1.07
N GLY A 16 -4.24 -14.60 -1.20
CA GLY A 16 -3.66 -13.68 -2.18
C GLY A 16 -3.67 -12.20 -1.81
N LEU A 17 -4.34 -11.77 -0.73
CA LEU A 17 -4.40 -10.34 -0.38
C LEU A 17 -3.01 -9.74 -0.06
N ARG A 18 -2.14 -10.47 0.66
CA ARG A 18 -0.75 -10.05 0.86
C ARG A 18 0.00 -9.86 -0.46
N ASN A 19 -0.22 -10.76 -1.42
CA ASN A 19 0.45 -10.71 -2.71
C ASN A 19 -0.05 -9.53 -3.53
N LEU A 20 -1.36 -9.25 -3.51
CA LEU A 20 -1.94 -8.06 -4.14
C LEU A 20 -1.26 -6.79 -3.62
N LEU A 21 -1.13 -6.62 -2.30
CA LEU A 21 -0.52 -5.43 -1.71
C LEU A 21 0.96 -5.29 -2.10
N LYS A 22 1.72 -6.39 -2.06
CA LYS A 22 3.12 -6.40 -2.49
C LYS A 22 3.29 -6.06 -3.97
N LEU A 23 2.45 -6.63 -4.83
CA LEU A 23 2.46 -6.35 -6.26
C LEU A 23 2.04 -4.91 -6.55
N TYR A 24 1.02 -4.41 -5.88
CA TYR A 24 0.60 -3.02 -6.02
C TYR A 24 1.74 -2.07 -5.63
N ALA A 25 2.43 -2.36 -4.52
CA ALA A 25 3.60 -1.62 -4.07
C ALA A 25 4.77 -1.64 -5.05
N ALA A 26 5.04 -2.79 -5.68
CA ALA A 26 6.10 -2.92 -6.67
C ALA A 26 5.83 -2.14 -7.97
N ASN A 27 4.58 -1.75 -8.22
CA ASN A 27 4.15 -1.23 -9.52
C ASN A 27 3.62 0.22 -9.50
N TRP A 28 3.57 0.88 -8.34
CA TRP A 28 3.05 2.26 -8.19
C TRP A 28 4.08 3.36 -8.43
N GLY A 29 5.34 2.99 -8.70
CA GLY A 29 6.44 3.95 -8.87
C GLY A 29 6.23 4.83 -10.10
N ALA A 30 6.93 5.97 -10.17
CA ALA A 30 6.75 6.97 -11.24
C ALA A 30 6.88 6.41 -12.68
N THR A 31 7.66 5.35 -12.86
CA THR A 31 7.85 4.64 -14.14
C THR A 31 7.09 3.31 -14.23
N GLY A 32 6.32 2.97 -13.20
CA GLY A 32 5.62 1.71 -13.05
C GLY A 32 4.37 1.59 -13.94
N PRO A 33 3.87 0.37 -14.15
CA PRO A 33 2.76 0.12 -15.06
C PRO A 33 1.45 0.74 -14.58
N LEU A 34 1.25 0.97 -13.28
CA LEU A 34 0.05 1.64 -12.78
C LEU A 34 0.01 3.12 -13.20
N VAL A 35 1.16 3.79 -13.20
CA VAL A 35 1.26 5.19 -13.65
C VAL A 35 0.97 5.31 -15.14
N LYS A 36 1.45 4.36 -15.95
CA LYS A 36 1.10 4.26 -17.38
C LYS A 36 -0.40 4.08 -17.64
N ARG A 37 -1.17 3.65 -16.63
CA ARG A 37 -2.62 3.48 -16.68
C ARG A 37 -3.39 4.57 -15.93
N GLY A 38 -2.73 5.68 -15.59
CA GLY A 38 -3.37 6.86 -15.00
C GLY A 38 -3.26 6.99 -13.48
N LEU A 39 -2.53 6.09 -12.80
CA LEU A 39 -2.20 6.31 -11.39
C LEU A 39 -1.25 7.51 -11.25
N ILE A 40 -1.55 8.44 -10.35
CA ILE A 40 -0.61 9.49 -9.98
C ILE A 40 0.27 8.96 -8.84
N ALA A 41 1.57 8.81 -9.10
CA ALA A 41 2.52 8.35 -8.09
C ALA A 41 2.60 9.33 -6.92
N SER A 42 2.55 8.80 -5.70
CA SER A 42 2.78 9.61 -4.49
C SER A 42 4.25 9.99 -4.35
N PRO A 43 4.62 11.01 -3.55
CA PRO A 43 6.03 11.34 -3.27
C PRO A 43 6.81 10.14 -2.72
N ALA A 44 8.12 10.10 -2.98
CA ALA A 44 8.98 8.96 -2.63
C ALA A 44 8.92 8.60 -1.13
N GLY A 45 8.89 9.59 -0.24
CA GLY A 45 8.76 9.36 1.20
C GLY A 45 7.44 8.68 1.60
N VAL A 46 6.33 9.02 0.91
CA VAL A 46 5.03 8.38 1.13
C VAL A 46 5.07 6.93 0.64
N GLN A 47 5.62 6.69 -0.56
CA GLN A 47 5.76 5.33 -1.09
C GLN A 47 6.61 4.44 -0.17
N ALA A 48 7.75 4.96 0.32
CA ALA A 48 8.63 4.23 1.23
C ALA A 48 7.92 3.89 2.55
N ARG A 49 7.20 4.85 3.14
CA ARG A 49 6.39 4.63 4.35
C ARG A 49 5.31 3.56 4.11
N SER A 50 4.58 3.65 3.00
CA SER A 50 3.54 2.67 2.65
C SER A 50 4.11 1.27 2.41
N ALA A 51 5.27 1.16 1.75
CA ALA A 51 5.95 -0.11 1.55
C ALA A 51 6.39 -0.74 2.88
N ALA A 52 6.90 0.06 3.82
CA ALA A 52 7.26 -0.41 5.16
C ALA A 52 6.03 -0.90 5.95
N ILE A 53 4.89 -0.20 5.86
CA ILE A 53 3.63 -0.64 6.48
C ILE A 53 3.18 -2.00 5.93
N ILE A 54 3.26 -2.19 4.60
CA ILE A 54 2.91 -3.47 3.96
C ILE A 54 3.88 -4.58 4.39
N ALA A 55 5.19 -4.30 4.44
CA ALA A 55 6.21 -5.28 4.81
C ALA A 55 6.07 -5.76 6.27
N ASN A 56 5.74 -4.84 7.18
CA ASN A 56 5.65 -5.09 8.61
C ASN A 56 4.21 -5.39 9.08
N GLU A 57 3.23 -5.31 8.19
CA GLU A 57 1.80 -5.39 8.50
C GLU A 57 1.42 -4.47 9.69
N THR A 58 1.96 -3.24 9.67
CA THR A 58 1.77 -2.25 10.72
C THR A 58 0.31 -1.81 10.76
N VAL A 59 -0.30 -1.85 11.94
CA VAL A 59 -1.70 -1.43 12.13
C VAL A 59 -1.77 0.10 12.17
N LEU A 60 -2.83 0.66 11.58
CA LEU A 60 -3.12 2.09 11.68
C LEU A 60 -3.45 2.45 13.13
N ASP A 61 -2.68 3.38 13.69
CA ASP A 61 -2.98 4.00 14.98
C ASP A 61 -4.09 5.05 14.80
N PRO A 62 -5.27 4.90 15.42
CA PRO A 62 -6.34 5.90 15.31
C PRO A 62 -5.92 7.28 15.84
N ALA A 63 -4.97 7.35 16.78
CA ALA A 63 -4.51 8.61 17.34
C ALA A 63 -3.79 9.51 16.31
N VAL A 64 -3.32 8.95 15.19
CA VAL A 64 -2.66 9.73 14.13
C VAL A 64 -3.63 10.29 13.08
N LEU A 65 -4.94 10.11 13.27
CA LEU A 65 -5.99 10.58 12.36
C LEU A 65 -6.68 11.88 12.81
N SER A 66 -6.26 12.43 13.96
CA SER A 66 -6.80 13.65 14.57
C SER A 66 -6.34 14.93 13.88
#